data_AF-A0A7L3MRP3-F1
#
_entry.id   AF-A0A7L3MRP3-F1
#
_cell.length_a   1.000
_cell.length_b   1.000
_cell.length_c   1.000
_cell.angle_alpha   90.00
_cell.angle_beta   90.00
_cell.angle_gamma   90.00
#
_symmetry.space_group_name_H-M   'P 1'
#
loop_
_entity.id
_entity.type
_entity.pdbx_description
1 polymer ?
#
loop_
_entity_poly.entity_id
_entity_poly.type
_entity_poly.pdbx_seq_one_letter_code
_entity_poly.pdbx_strand_id
1 'polypeptide(L)'
;QHTGDISTAFEKMNITLSPISLLSQRQKDLLLNASQAGQPPNFTLTLEQLDQNVTQGSLLDLAAELEQLAEKVDTDVKRDLEDNARELRELEKEMQANFSGPLQSLKENIHSVQSGAAQLEGQTTAALDKASKTQEFLEREMPNIIKNETRAFLEQLLDFFETYISWAKSRVTEDVARCKPIAQSLDNVEVIGCDYIMDSVNAFWFSLGWCTLFLLPSIILAVRLAKFYRRMDVADVYRPPTFNSYKIPRPSTRH
;
A
#
# COMPACT_ATOMS: atom_id res chain seq x y z
N GLN A 1 3.33 24.92 -5.08
CA GLN A 1 2.04 25.34 -4.47
C GLN A 1 1.20 24.12 -4.11
N HIS A 2 0.98 23.17 -5.02
CA HIS A 2 0.17 21.96 -4.79
C HIS A 2 0.66 21.02 -3.67
N THR A 3 1.97 20.95 -3.44
CA THR A 3 2.62 20.08 -2.43
C THR A 3 2.31 20.51 -0.99
N GLY A 4 2.23 21.82 -0.74
CA GLY A 4 1.96 22.38 0.59
C GLY A 4 0.52 22.13 1.06
N ASP A 5 -0.44 22.17 0.13
CA ASP A 5 -1.86 21.90 0.43
C ASP A 5 -2.07 20.44 0.85
N ILE A 6 -1.39 19.50 0.18
CA ILE A 6 -1.44 18.06 0.51
C ILE A 6 -0.82 17.77 1.87
N SER A 7 0.35 18.36 2.16
CA SER A 7 0.99 18.24 3.48
C SER A 7 0.10 18.79 4.61
N THR A 8 -0.55 19.94 4.37
CA THR A 8 -1.46 20.56 5.34
C THR A 8 -2.75 19.75 5.55
N ALA A 9 -3.28 19.14 4.49
CA ALA A 9 -4.43 18.24 4.57
C ALA A 9 -4.09 16.97 5.36
N PHE A 10 -2.87 16.45 5.20
CA PHE A 10 -2.39 15.28 5.92
C PHE A 10 -2.21 15.53 7.43
N GLU A 11 -1.68 16.69 7.84
CA GLU A 11 -1.57 17.03 9.27
C GLU A 11 -2.93 17.15 9.97
N LYS A 12 -4.00 17.43 9.21
CA LYS A 12 -5.38 17.47 9.71
C LYS A 12 -6.05 16.09 9.71
N MET A 13 -5.42 15.08 9.12
CA MET A 13 -5.97 13.73 9.03
C MET A 13 -5.78 13.01 10.36
N ASN A 14 -6.89 12.62 10.97
CA ASN A 14 -6.88 11.88 12.22
C ASN A 14 -6.75 10.39 11.91
N ILE A 15 -5.56 9.82 12.08
CA ILE A 15 -5.33 8.40 11.84
C ILE A 15 -5.76 7.63 13.09
N THR A 16 -6.98 7.09 13.05
CA THR A 16 -7.52 6.26 14.13
C THR A 16 -7.27 4.80 13.83
N LEU A 17 -6.55 4.12 14.73
CA LEU A 17 -6.46 2.67 14.70
C LEU A 17 -7.76 2.06 15.24
N SER A 18 -8.22 0.98 14.63
CA SER A 18 -9.24 0.14 15.26
C SER A 18 -8.72 -0.31 16.63
N PRO A 19 -9.53 -0.23 17.70
CA PRO A 19 -9.11 -0.65 19.02
C PRO A 19 -8.72 -2.13 18.99
N ILE A 20 -7.42 -2.41 19.17
CA ILE A 20 -6.90 -3.77 19.29
C ILE A 20 -7.00 -4.13 20.77
N SER A 21 -7.74 -5.17 21.12
CA SER A 21 -7.79 -5.70 22.48
C SER A 21 -7.14 -7.08 22.49
N LEU A 22 -5.92 -7.20 23.01
CA LEU A 22 -5.23 -8.49 23.14
C LEU A 22 -5.98 -9.44 24.07
N LEU A 23 -6.25 -8.97 25.29
CA LEU A 23 -6.94 -9.72 26.32
C LEU A 23 -7.89 -8.78 27.06
N SER A 24 -9.16 -9.16 27.09
CA SER A 24 -10.15 -8.49 27.95
C SER A 24 -9.83 -8.71 29.42
N GLN A 25 -10.29 -7.79 30.28
CA GLN A 25 -10.10 -7.92 31.72
C GLN A 25 -10.62 -9.27 32.25
N ARG A 26 -11.79 -9.72 31.76
CA ARG A 26 -12.36 -11.03 32.11
C ARG A 26 -11.44 -12.19 31.76
N GLN A 27 -10.78 -12.16 30.61
CA GLN A 27 -9.83 -13.20 30.21
C GLN A 27 -8.57 -13.18 31.09
N LYS A 28 -8.08 -12.00 31.46
CA LYS A 28 -6.94 -11.86 32.39
C LYS A 28 -7.28 -12.44 33.76
N ASP A 29 -8.44 -12.06 34.31
CA ASP A 29 -8.92 -12.54 35.61
C ASP A 29 -9.13 -14.06 35.58
N LEU A 30 -9.69 -14.61 34.48
CA LEU A 30 -9.91 -16.04 34.33
C LEU A 30 -8.60 -16.83 34.29
N LEU A 31 -7.59 -16.35 33.55
CA LEU A 31 -6.26 -16.97 33.51
C LEU A 31 -5.59 -16.95 34.89
N LEU A 32 -5.66 -15.81 35.59
CA LEU A 32 -5.06 -15.65 36.91
C LEU A 32 -5.76 -16.53 37.96
N ASN A 33 -7.09 -16.58 37.93
CA ASN A 33 -7.88 -17.46 38.79
C ASN A 33 -7.62 -18.93 38.47
N ALA A 34 -7.49 -19.30 37.19
CA ALA A 34 -7.16 -20.67 36.80
C ALA A 34 -5.78 -21.09 37.29
N SER A 35 -4.78 -20.20 37.22
CA SER A 35 -3.44 -20.50 37.75
C SER A 35 -3.43 -20.64 39.27
N GLN A 36 -4.23 -19.84 39.98
CA GLN A 36 -4.36 -19.93 41.43
C GLN A 36 -5.17 -21.16 41.88
N ALA A 37 -6.23 -21.50 41.14
CA ALA A 37 -7.02 -22.70 41.40
C ALA A 37 -6.24 -24.00 41.17
N GLY A 38 -5.19 -23.95 40.34
CA GLY A 38 -4.27 -25.07 40.11
C GLY A 38 -3.24 -25.30 41.22
N GLN A 39 -3.24 -24.50 42.29
CA GLN A 39 -2.29 -24.67 43.40
C GLN A 39 -2.58 -25.94 44.20
N PRO A 40 -1.57 -26.80 44.44
CA PRO A 40 -1.75 -27.98 45.26
C PRO A 40 -2.03 -27.60 46.72
N PRO A 41 -2.61 -28.52 47.51
CA PRO A 41 -2.70 -28.35 48.95
C PRO A 41 -1.31 -28.28 49.58
N ASN A 42 -1.26 -27.78 50.81
CA ASN A 42 -0.03 -27.75 51.58
C ASN A 42 0.39 -29.17 51.99
N PHE A 43 1.46 -29.67 51.37
CA PHE A 43 2.04 -30.99 51.65
C PHE A 43 3.19 -30.96 52.68
N THR A 44 3.43 -29.86 53.39
CA THR A 44 4.55 -29.75 54.35
C THR A 44 4.50 -30.86 55.41
N LEU A 45 3.34 -31.10 56.01
CA LEU A 45 3.18 -32.16 57.01
C LEU A 45 3.33 -33.56 56.39
N THR A 46 2.84 -33.75 55.17
CA THR A 46 2.97 -35.03 54.45
C THR A 46 4.43 -35.34 54.13
N LEU A 47 5.19 -34.34 53.69
CA LEU A 47 6.63 -34.46 53.44
C LEU A 47 7.41 -34.75 54.72
N GLU A 48 7.05 -34.11 55.84
CA GLU A 48 7.67 -34.37 57.15
C GLU A 48 7.40 -35.81 57.62
N GLN A 49 6.19 -36.33 57.41
CA GLN A 49 5.84 -37.72 57.70
C GLN A 49 6.55 -38.72 56.78
N LEU A 50 6.72 -38.37 55.49
CA LEU A 50 7.44 -39.18 54.51
C LEU A 50 8.95 -39.31 54.82
N ASP A 51 9.51 -38.35 55.55
CA ASP A 51 10.90 -38.37 56.00
C ASP A 51 11.11 -39.20 57.28
N GLN A 52 10.04 -39.66 57.93
CA GLN A 52 10.12 -40.54 59.09
C GLN A 52 10.21 -42.01 58.67
N ASN A 53 10.85 -42.82 59.53
CA ASN A 53 10.86 -44.27 59.36
C ASN A 53 9.45 -44.83 59.51
N VAL A 54 9.14 -45.88 58.74
CA VAL A 54 7.82 -46.56 58.76
C VAL A 54 7.54 -47.18 60.13
N THR A 55 8.59 -47.58 60.85
CA THR A 55 8.54 -48.14 62.20
C THR A 55 9.10 -47.15 63.22
N GLN A 56 8.59 -47.23 64.46
CA GLN A 56 9.02 -46.37 65.57
C GLN A 56 10.48 -46.62 66.01
N GLY A 57 11.08 -47.75 65.60
CA GLY A 57 12.47 -48.13 65.84
C GLY A 57 12.95 -49.15 64.79
N SER A 58 14.23 -49.48 64.84
CA SER A 58 14.86 -50.44 63.93
C SER A 58 14.39 -51.87 64.24
N LEU A 59 13.69 -52.49 63.28
CA LEU A 59 13.31 -53.91 63.38
C LEU A 59 14.56 -54.81 63.48
N LEU A 60 15.67 -54.39 62.87
CA LEU A 60 16.95 -55.10 62.93
C LEU A 60 17.59 -55.04 64.32
N ASP A 61 17.50 -53.89 65.00
CA ASP A 61 18.05 -53.72 66.35
C ASP A 61 17.23 -54.57 67.34
N LEU A 62 15.90 -54.54 67.22
CA LEU A 62 15.01 -55.39 68.01
C LEU A 62 15.29 -56.88 67.77
N ALA A 63 15.50 -57.30 66.51
CA ALA A 63 15.87 -58.67 66.18
C ALA A 63 17.21 -59.07 66.83
N ALA A 64 18.20 -58.18 66.83
CA ALA A 64 19.50 -58.42 67.46
C ALA A 64 19.40 -58.52 69.01
N GLU A 65 18.54 -57.71 69.64
CA GLU A 65 18.27 -57.79 71.07
C GLU A 65 17.60 -59.12 71.46
N LEU A 66 16.64 -59.60 70.65
CA LEU A 66 15.99 -60.90 70.86
C LEU A 66 16.98 -62.06 70.77
N GLU A 67 17.92 -62.02 69.82
CA GLU A 67 18.98 -63.02 69.70
C GLU A 67 19.94 -63.01 70.90
N GLN A 68 20.34 -61.82 71.38
CA GLN A 68 21.16 -61.71 72.60
C GLN A 68 20.42 -62.21 73.84
N LEU A 69 19.10 -62.05 73.91
CA LEU A 69 18.30 -62.58 74.99
C LEU A 69 18.19 -64.10 74.91
N ALA A 70 18.06 -64.65 73.69
CA ALA A 70 17.98 -66.08 73.42
C ALA A 70 19.21 -66.86 73.90
N GLU A 71 20.40 -66.23 73.92
CA GLU A 71 21.64 -66.83 74.46
C GLU A 71 21.60 -67.06 75.98
N LYS A 72 20.68 -66.41 76.72
CA LYS A 72 20.64 -66.38 78.19
C LYS A 72 19.50 -67.19 78.80
N VAL A 73 18.66 -67.83 77.98
CA VAL A 73 17.45 -68.56 78.42
C VAL A 73 17.44 -70.03 78.01
N ASP A 74 16.52 -70.80 78.60
CA ASP A 74 16.33 -72.22 78.34
C ASP A 74 15.90 -72.52 76.88
N THR A 75 16.15 -73.75 76.45
CA THR A 75 16.09 -74.20 75.05
C THR A 75 14.78 -73.97 74.30
N ASP A 76 13.61 -73.98 74.97
CA ASP A 76 12.32 -73.77 74.30
C ASP A 76 12.10 -72.27 74.01
N VAL A 77 12.30 -71.41 75.01
CA VAL A 77 12.19 -69.95 74.87
C VAL A 77 13.25 -69.39 73.93
N LYS A 78 14.45 -70.00 73.91
CA LYS A 78 15.51 -69.66 72.97
C LYS A 78 15.05 -69.78 71.51
N ARG A 79 14.38 -70.88 71.15
CA ARG A 79 13.95 -71.13 69.76
C ARG A 79 12.90 -70.12 69.33
N ASP A 80 11.93 -69.83 70.19
CA ASP A 80 10.90 -68.83 69.92
C ASP A 80 11.50 -67.42 69.71
N LEU A 81 12.49 -67.03 70.52
CA LEU A 81 13.18 -65.74 70.37
C LEU A 81 13.96 -65.65 69.04
N GLU A 82 14.67 -66.71 68.67
CA GLU A 82 15.38 -66.80 67.38
C GLU A 82 14.44 -66.77 66.18
N ASP A 83 13.29 -67.44 66.27
CA ASP A 83 12.28 -67.43 65.21
C ASP A 83 11.61 -66.06 65.07
N ASN A 84 11.23 -65.40 66.18
CA ASN A 84 10.73 -64.02 66.13
C ASN A 84 11.76 -63.03 65.56
N ALA A 85 13.05 -63.18 65.92
CA ALA A 85 14.11 -62.36 65.35
C ALA A 85 14.24 -62.55 63.83
N ARG A 86 14.09 -63.79 63.35
CA ARG A 86 14.08 -64.12 61.91
C ARG A 86 12.88 -63.48 61.21
N GLU A 87 11.69 -63.57 61.78
CA GLU A 87 10.46 -62.97 61.25
C GLU A 87 10.59 -61.44 61.14
N LEU A 88 11.15 -60.77 62.15
CA LEU A 88 11.40 -59.32 62.11
C LEU A 88 12.32 -58.90 60.96
N ARG A 89 13.35 -59.70 60.65
CA ARG A 89 14.27 -59.41 59.52
C ARG A 89 13.62 -59.62 58.16
N GLU A 90 12.81 -60.67 58.00
CA GLU A 90 12.04 -60.86 56.77
C GLU A 90 10.99 -59.76 56.61
N LEU A 91 10.33 -59.34 57.69
CA LEU A 91 9.40 -58.21 57.67
C LEU A 91 10.07 -56.90 57.23
N GLU A 92 11.25 -56.57 57.76
CA GLU A 92 12.03 -55.39 57.34
C GLU A 92 12.34 -55.45 55.83
N LYS A 93 12.75 -56.63 55.34
CA LYS A 93 13.08 -56.85 53.93
C LYS A 93 11.86 -56.70 53.01
N GLU A 94 10.71 -57.26 53.41
CA GLU A 94 9.45 -57.08 52.70
C GLU A 94 9.00 -55.62 52.72
N MET A 95 9.15 -54.93 53.86
CA MET A 95 8.79 -53.53 54.02
C MET A 95 9.65 -52.64 53.12
N GLN A 96 10.96 -52.87 53.09
CA GLN A 96 11.88 -52.15 52.21
C GLN A 96 11.56 -52.41 50.73
N ALA A 97 11.26 -53.66 50.35
CA ALA A 97 10.92 -54.01 48.97
C ALA A 97 9.60 -53.38 48.50
N ASN A 98 8.61 -53.27 49.39
CA ASN A 98 7.27 -52.84 49.03
C ASN A 98 7.02 -51.33 49.21
N PHE A 99 7.65 -50.68 50.20
CA PHE A 99 7.33 -49.28 50.54
C PHE A 99 8.40 -48.28 50.11
N SER A 100 9.69 -48.65 50.04
CA SER A 100 10.77 -47.72 49.71
C SER A 100 10.54 -46.99 48.37
N GLY A 101 10.22 -47.75 47.32
CA GLY A 101 9.96 -47.21 45.98
C GLY A 101 8.72 -46.29 45.93
N PRO A 102 7.54 -46.74 46.37
CA PRO A 102 6.33 -45.90 46.39
C PRO A 102 6.46 -44.64 47.24
N LEU A 103 7.10 -44.69 48.41
CA LEU A 103 7.30 -43.51 49.26
C LEU A 103 8.23 -42.49 48.61
N GLN A 104 9.34 -42.95 48.02
CA GLN A 104 10.24 -42.09 47.25
C GLN A 104 9.52 -41.45 46.06
N SER A 105 8.75 -42.24 45.30
CA SER A 105 7.97 -41.74 44.17
C SER A 105 6.91 -40.73 44.60
N LEU A 106 6.23 -40.97 45.74
CA LEU A 106 5.27 -40.02 46.29
C LEU A 106 5.93 -38.68 46.65
N LYS A 107 7.10 -38.71 47.31
CA LYS A 107 7.87 -37.52 47.64
C LYS A 107 8.26 -36.72 46.39
N GLU A 108 8.78 -37.40 45.38
CA GLU A 108 9.15 -36.79 44.09
C GLU A 108 7.93 -36.18 43.38
N ASN A 109 6.81 -36.90 43.34
CA ASN A 109 5.56 -36.42 42.74
C ASN A 109 5.02 -35.18 43.45
N ILE A 110 5.06 -35.14 44.79
CA ILE A 110 4.67 -33.96 45.57
C ILE A 110 5.53 -32.75 45.19
N HIS A 111 6.86 -32.89 45.15
CA HIS A 111 7.75 -31.80 44.76
C HIS A 111 7.56 -31.36 43.30
N SER A 112 7.30 -32.31 42.40
CA SER A 112 7.02 -32.05 40.98
C SER A 112 5.74 -31.22 40.83
N VAL A 113 4.66 -31.59 41.53
CA VAL A 113 3.40 -30.84 41.48
C VAL A 113 3.55 -29.45 42.12
N GLN A 114 4.23 -29.33 43.26
CA GLN A 114 4.48 -28.02 43.90
C GLN A 114 5.29 -27.07 43.01
N SER A 115 6.37 -27.56 42.41
CA SER A 115 7.21 -26.75 41.52
C SER A 115 6.49 -26.41 40.20
N GLY A 116 5.77 -27.38 39.62
CA GLY A 116 4.96 -27.17 38.42
C GLY A 116 3.85 -26.14 38.63
N ALA A 117 3.15 -26.17 39.75
CA ALA A 117 2.10 -25.21 40.06
C ALA A 117 2.66 -23.79 40.29
N ALA A 118 3.76 -23.66 41.04
CA ALA A 118 4.43 -22.38 41.22
C ALA A 118 4.94 -21.80 39.88
N GLN A 119 5.48 -22.67 39.01
CA GLN A 119 5.90 -22.28 37.67
C GLN A 119 4.72 -21.83 36.81
N LEU A 120 3.59 -22.54 36.84
CA LEU A 120 2.38 -22.18 36.11
C LEU A 120 1.86 -20.80 36.51
N GLU A 121 1.81 -20.50 37.81
CA GLU A 121 1.41 -19.18 38.31
C GLU A 121 2.40 -18.08 37.88
N GLY A 122 3.71 -18.33 38.00
CA GLY A 122 4.74 -17.40 37.57
C GLY A 122 4.68 -17.10 36.06
N GLN A 123 4.53 -18.13 35.23
CA GLN A 123 4.41 -18.00 33.77
C GLN A 123 3.11 -17.31 33.37
N THR A 124 2.00 -17.61 34.03
CA THR A 124 0.71 -16.96 33.77
C THR A 124 0.80 -15.47 34.07
N THR A 125 1.36 -15.11 35.22
CA THR A 125 1.56 -13.71 35.63
C THR A 125 2.48 -12.96 34.67
N ALA A 126 3.60 -13.58 34.26
CA ALA A 126 4.53 -12.99 33.30
C ALA A 126 3.90 -12.79 31.91
N ALA A 127 3.07 -13.75 31.46
CA ALA A 127 2.35 -13.63 30.19
C ALA A 127 1.29 -12.51 30.24
N LEU A 128 0.57 -12.39 31.36
CA LEU A 128 -0.41 -11.30 31.58
C LEU A 128 0.24 -9.92 31.63
N ASP A 129 1.40 -9.80 32.28
CA ASP A 129 2.20 -8.56 32.31
C ASP A 129 2.66 -8.19 30.89
N LYS A 130 3.24 -9.15 30.15
CA LYS A 130 3.70 -8.92 28.78
C LYS A 130 2.53 -8.52 27.86
N ALA A 131 1.39 -9.19 27.96
CA ALA A 131 0.20 -8.84 27.20
C ALA A 131 -0.31 -7.42 27.55
N SER A 132 -0.23 -7.02 28.81
CA SER A 132 -0.63 -5.67 29.25
C SER A 132 0.32 -4.60 28.76
N LYS A 133 1.64 -4.83 28.79
CA LYS A 133 2.65 -3.95 28.20
C LYS A 133 2.47 -3.80 26.68
N THR A 134 2.18 -4.91 25.99
CA THR A 134 1.88 -4.87 24.55
C THR A 134 0.60 -4.08 24.27
N GLN A 135 -0.45 -4.25 25.09
CA GLN A 135 -1.67 -3.45 24.97
C GLN A 135 -1.40 -1.95 25.13
N GLU A 136 -0.64 -1.56 26.16
CA GLU A 136 -0.27 -0.14 26.39
C GLU A 136 0.55 0.43 25.23
N PHE A 137 1.50 -0.34 24.70
CA PHE A 137 2.27 0.05 23.51
C PHE A 137 1.38 0.25 22.29
N LEU A 138 0.44 -0.66 22.04
CA LEU A 138 -0.50 -0.57 20.92
C LEU A 138 -1.43 0.66 21.05
N GLU A 139 -1.82 1.01 22.26
CA GLU A 139 -2.69 2.17 22.51
C GLU A 139 -1.94 3.51 22.45
N ARG A 140 -0.70 3.57 22.96
CA ARG A 140 0.06 4.83 23.08
C ARG A 140 1.01 5.11 21.91
N GLU A 141 1.79 4.11 21.50
CA GLU A 141 2.90 4.32 20.57
C GLU A 141 2.52 4.02 19.12
N MET A 142 1.68 3.00 18.89
CA MET A 142 1.29 2.59 17.53
C MET A 142 0.66 3.71 16.69
N PRO A 143 -0.25 4.57 17.21
CA PRO A 143 -0.80 5.68 16.43
C PRO A 143 0.28 6.67 15.98
N ASN A 144 1.27 6.94 16.84
CA ASN A 144 2.38 7.85 16.52
C ASN A 144 3.31 7.24 15.48
N ILE A 145 3.63 5.95 15.60
CA ILE A 145 4.45 5.22 14.62
C ILE A 145 3.77 5.29 13.25
N ILE A 146 2.48 4.97 13.16
CA ILE A 146 1.76 4.99 11.89
C ILE A 146 1.69 6.41 11.33
N LYS A 147 1.44 7.43 12.17
CA LYS A 147 1.45 8.82 11.73
C LYS A 147 2.80 9.19 11.11
N ASN A 148 3.91 8.82 11.76
CA ASN A 148 5.26 9.13 11.29
C ASN A 148 5.60 8.38 10.00
N GLU A 149 5.35 7.07 9.92
CA GLU A 149 5.60 6.27 8.72
C GLU A 149 4.77 6.74 7.53
N THR A 150 3.49 7.04 7.77
CA THR A 150 2.60 7.56 6.72
C THR A 150 3.05 8.95 6.26
N ARG A 151 3.56 9.79 7.17
CA ARG A 151 4.15 11.09 6.83
C ARG A 151 5.41 10.93 5.96
N ALA A 152 6.32 10.05 6.35
CA ALA A 152 7.54 9.79 5.58
C ALA A 152 7.22 9.28 4.16
N PHE A 153 6.23 8.38 4.05
CA PHE A 153 5.73 7.91 2.75
C PHE A 153 5.13 9.04 1.91
N LEU A 154 4.32 9.90 2.52
CA LEU A 154 3.74 11.07 1.84
C LEU A 154 4.81 12.03 1.34
N GLU A 155 5.82 12.34 2.17
CA GLU A 155 6.93 13.22 1.81
C GLU A 155 7.72 12.66 0.61
N GLN A 156 8.00 11.35 0.57
CA GLN A 156 8.63 10.70 -0.59
C GLN A 156 7.76 10.77 -1.86
N LEU A 157 6.45 10.55 -1.72
CA LEU A 157 5.52 10.62 -2.85
C LEU A 157 5.46 12.04 -3.43
N LEU A 158 5.41 13.04 -2.56
CA LEU A 158 5.42 14.44 -2.94
C LEU A 158 6.72 14.84 -3.66
N ASP A 159 7.87 14.38 -3.17
CA ASP A 159 9.17 14.60 -3.82
C ASP A 159 9.22 14.00 -5.25
N PHE A 160 8.66 12.81 -5.43
CA PHE A 160 8.52 12.20 -6.75
C PHE A 160 7.63 13.03 -7.68
N PHE A 161 6.49 13.51 -7.19
CA PHE A 161 5.59 14.38 -7.97
C PHE A 161 6.25 15.70 -8.36
N GLU A 162 6.96 16.35 -7.45
CA GLU A 162 7.68 17.60 -7.76
C GLU A 162 8.76 17.37 -8.81
N THR A 163 9.55 16.30 -8.66
CA THR A 163 10.56 15.90 -9.64
C THR A 163 9.95 15.63 -11.00
N TYR A 164 8.84 14.89 -11.05
CA TYR A 164 8.14 14.57 -12.29
C TYR A 164 7.56 15.82 -12.97
N ILE A 165 6.92 16.71 -12.22
CA ILE A 165 6.38 17.97 -12.77
C ILE A 165 7.50 18.86 -13.30
N SER A 166 8.62 18.95 -12.57
CA SER A 166 9.80 19.70 -13.01
C SER A 166 10.36 19.14 -14.32
N TRP A 167 10.53 17.83 -14.38
CA TRP A 167 10.95 17.13 -15.60
C TRP A 167 9.98 17.35 -16.76
N ALA A 168 8.67 17.20 -16.52
CA ALA A 168 7.64 17.36 -17.55
C ALA A 168 7.62 18.79 -18.08
N LYS A 169 7.71 19.79 -17.19
CA LYS A 169 7.79 21.21 -17.58
C LYS A 169 9.03 21.49 -18.42
N SER A 170 10.17 20.91 -18.04
CA SER A 170 11.42 21.03 -18.82
C SER A 170 11.26 20.42 -20.21
N ARG A 171 10.81 19.17 -20.31
CA ARG A 171 10.56 18.47 -21.58
C ARG A 171 9.57 19.20 -22.49
N VAL A 172 8.47 19.69 -21.93
CA VAL A 172 7.48 20.44 -22.70
C VAL A 172 8.08 21.76 -23.22
N THR A 173 8.89 22.46 -22.42
CA THR A 173 9.46 23.75 -22.82
C THR A 173 10.64 23.59 -23.79
N GLU A 174 11.48 22.57 -23.60
CA GLU A 174 12.69 22.36 -24.38
C GLU A 174 12.44 21.57 -25.66
N ASP A 175 11.65 20.49 -25.60
CA ASP A 175 11.49 19.58 -26.74
C ASP A 175 10.20 19.85 -27.52
N VAL A 176 9.09 20.13 -26.83
CA VAL A 176 7.77 20.26 -27.47
C VAL A 176 7.48 21.69 -27.92
N ALA A 177 7.76 22.70 -27.09
CA ALA A 177 7.48 24.10 -27.42
C ALA A 177 8.37 24.60 -28.57
N ARG A 178 9.56 24.02 -28.77
CA ARG A 178 10.41 24.29 -29.95
C ARG A 178 9.79 23.79 -31.25
N CYS A 179 8.88 22.82 -31.23
CA CYS A 179 8.18 22.36 -32.43
C CYS A 179 7.07 23.32 -32.87
N LYS A 180 6.58 24.22 -32.01
CA LYS A 180 5.54 25.19 -32.36
C LYS A 180 5.93 26.13 -33.52
N PRO A 181 7.08 26.83 -33.52
CA PRO A 181 7.48 27.66 -34.66
C PRO A 181 7.75 26.84 -35.93
N ILE A 182 8.22 25.60 -35.78
CA ILE A 182 8.47 24.70 -36.93
C ILE A 182 7.15 24.28 -37.57
N ALA A 183 6.18 23.83 -36.76
CA ALA A 183 4.83 23.48 -37.22
C ALA A 183 4.13 24.68 -37.86
N GLN A 184 4.19 25.86 -37.23
CA GLN A 184 3.61 27.09 -37.78
C GLN A 184 4.26 27.52 -39.11
N SER A 185 5.57 27.29 -39.27
CA SER A 185 6.25 27.58 -40.54
C SER A 185 5.80 26.62 -41.65
N LEU A 186 5.59 25.34 -41.32
CA LEU A 186 5.08 24.35 -42.27
C LEU A 186 3.63 24.67 -42.69
N ASP A 187 2.74 25.00 -41.74
CA ASP A 187 1.37 25.41 -42.03
C ASP A 187 1.34 26.65 -42.94
N ASN A 188 2.19 27.64 -42.67
CA ASN A 188 2.29 28.83 -43.51
C ASN A 188 2.76 28.51 -44.95
N VAL A 189 3.71 27.58 -45.10
CA VAL A 189 4.18 27.14 -46.42
C VAL A 189 3.10 26.38 -47.17
N GLU A 190 2.32 25.55 -46.46
CA GLU A 190 1.18 24.84 -47.03
C GLU A 190 0.12 25.80 -47.56
N VAL A 191 -0.27 26.80 -46.77
CA VAL A 191 -1.24 27.83 -47.20
C VAL A 191 -0.73 28.62 -48.41
N ILE A 192 0.55 29.03 -48.42
CA ILE A 192 1.11 29.76 -49.55
C ILE A 192 1.18 28.87 -50.81
N GLY A 193 1.60 27.62 -50.66
CA GLY A 193 1.78 26.70 -51.77
C GLY A 193 0.47 26.20 -52.37
N CYS A 194 -0.45 25.75 -51.51
CA CYS A 194 -1.70 25.15 -51.96
C CYS A 194 -2.75 26.20 -52.34
N ASP A 195 -2.98 27.23 -51.53
CA ASP A 195 -4.03 28.19 -51.85
C ASP A 195 -3.52 29.20 -52.88
N TYR A 196 -2.42 29.90 -52.61
CA TYR A 196 -2.02 31.01 -53.48
C TYR A 196 -1.44 30.56 -54.82
N ILE A 197 -0.52 29.60 -54.84
CA ILE A 197 0.12 29.19 -56.10
C ILE A 197 -0.83 28.34 -56.93
N MET A 198 -1.48 27.34 -56.34
CA MET A 198 -2.39 26.45 -57.08
C MET A 198 -3.61 27.21 -57.62
N ASP A 199 -4.24 28.08 -56.82
CA ASP A 199 -5.38 28.85 -57.31
C ASP A 199 -4.97 29.89 -58.33
N SER A 200 -3.79 30.53 -58.18
CA SER A 200 -3.29 31.48 -59.19
C SER A 200 -3.02 30.79 -60.53
N VAL A 201 -2.44 29.59 -60.51
CA VAL A 201 -2.22 28.80 -61.72
C VAL A 201 -3.55 28.37 -62.34
N ASN A 202 -4.51 27.94 -61.52
CA ASN A 202 -5.86 27.60 -62.00
C ASN A 202 -6.59 28.80 -62.62
N ALA A 203 -6.53 29.97 -61.99
CA ALA A 203 -7.12 31.21 -62.50
C ALA A 203 -6.44 31.67 -63.80
N PHE A 204 -5.12 31.53 -63.89
CA PHE A 204 -4.36 31.81 -65.11
C PHE A 204 -4.82 30.92 -66.29
N TRP A 205 -4.89 29.60 -66.08
CA TRP A 205 -5.36 28.67 -67.11
C TRP A 205 -6.82 28.90 -67.49
N PHE A 206 -7.67 29.21 -66.53
CA PHE A 206 -9.08 29.57 -66.77
C PHE A 206 -9.21 30.81 -67.66
N SER A 207 -8.44 31.87 -67.37
CA SER A 207 -8.39 33.11 -68.15
C SER A 207 -7.90 32.86 -69.59
N LEU A 208 -6.84 32.07 -69.76
CA LEU A 208 -6.30 31.72 -71.08
C LEU A 208 -7.31 30.92 -71.92
N GLY A 209 -8.02 29.97 -71.29
CA GLY A 209 -9.13 29.25 -71.92
C GLY A 209 -10.26 30.19 -72.39
N TRP A 210 -10.62 31.18 -71.58
CA TRP A 210 -11.66 32.14 -71.96
C TRP A 210 -11.21 33.07 -73.10
N CYS A 211 -9.98 33.59 -73.03
CA CYS A 211 -9.42 34.40 -74.11
C CYS A 211 -9.41 33.66 -75.45
N THR A 212 -9.01 32.37 -75.47
CA THR A 212 -9.05 31.57 -76.70
C THR A 212 -10.46 31.36 -77.23
N LEU A 213 -11.46 31.14 -76.35
CA LEU A 213 -12.87 30.99 -76.74
C LEU A 213 -13.45 32.24 -77.41
N PHE A 214 -13.09 33.45 -76.98
CA PHE A 214 -13.59 34.69 -77.59
C PHE A 214 -12.78 35.14 -78.81
N LEU A 215 -11.46 34.97 -78.78
CA LEU A 215 -10.59 35.43 -79.87
C LEU A 215 -10.75 34.56 -81.13
N LEU A 216 -10.90 33.24 -81.01
CA LEU A 216 -11.09 32.36 -82.16
C LEU A 216 -12.31 32.75 -83.04
N PRO A 217 -13.54 32.89 -82.52
CA PRO A 217 -14.69 33.32 -83.31
C PRO A 217 -14.57 34.78 -83.75
N SER A 218 -13.99 35.66 -82.93
CA SER A 218 -13.74 37.06 -83.30
C SER A 218 -12.83 37.17 -84.52
N ILE A 219 -11.73 36.40 -84.59
CA ILE A 219 -10.83 36.35 -85.74
C ILE A 219 -11.57 35.83 -86.99
N ILE A 220 -12.38 34.78 -86.87
CA ILE A 220 -13.16 34.23 -87.99
C ILE A 220 -14.15 35.28 -88.53
N LEU A 221 -14.87 35.97 -87.64
CA LEU A 221 -15.81 37.04 -88.00
C LEU A 221 -15.08 38.23 -88.64
N ALA A 222 -13.95 38.66 -88.07
CA ALA A 222 -13.14 39.74 -88.61
C ALA A 222 -12.64 39.44 -90.03
N VAL A 223 -12.20 38.21 -90.29
CA VAL A 223 -11.77 37.77 -91.64
C VAL A 223 -12.95 37.74 -92.62
N ARG A 224 -14.14 37.31 -92.17
CA ARG A 224 -15.37 37.33 -93.00
C ARG A 224 -15.82 38.76 -93.31
N LEU A 225 -15.81 39.66 -92.33
CA LEU A 225 -16.14 41.07 -92.47
C LEU A 225 -15.15 41.81 -93.37
N ALA A 226 -13.84 41.57 -93.22
CA ALA A 226 -12.82 42.14 -94.09
C ALA A 226 -13.06 41.80 -95.58
N LYS A 227 -13.56 40.59 -95.85
CA LYS A 227 -13.96 40.17 -97.21
C LYS A 227 -15.18 40.94 -97.73
N PHE A 228 -16.12 41.31 -96.85
CA PHE A 228 -17.31 42.08 -97.18
C PHE A 228 -17.00 43.57 -97.36
N TYR A 229 -16.13 44.12 -96.51
CA TYR A 229 -15.70 45.52 -96.56
C TYR A 229 -14.91 45.84 -97.84
N ARG A 230 -14.15 44.88 -98.37
CA ARG A 230 -13.45 45.03 -99.66
C ARG A 230 -14.38 45.07 -100.90
N ARG A 231 -15.69 44.85 -100.73
CA ARG A 231 -16.69 44.90 -101.82
C ARG A 231 -17.66 46.07 -101.73
N MET A 232 -17.53 46.95 -100.73
CA MET A 232 -18.40 48.11 -100.59
C MET A 232 -17.86 49.26 -101.45
N ASP A 233 -18.52 49.55 -102.56
CA ASP A 233 -18.19 50.64 -103.47
C ASP A 233 -19.43 51.55 -103.63
N VAL A 234 -19.66 52.44 -102.65
CA VAL A 234 -20.64 53.54 -102.74
C VAL A 234 -20.04 54.75 -102.02
N ALA A 235 -19.77 55.81 -102.79
CA ALA A 235 -19.35 57.12 -102.30
C ALA A 235 -20.56 58.06 -102.27
N ASP A 236 -20.88 58.64 -101.11
CA ASP A 236 -21.92 59.68 -101.01
C ASP A 236 -21.39 61.04 -101.50
N VAL A 237 -21.92 61.51 -102.64
CA VAL A 237 -21.65 62.83 -103.23
C VAL A 237 -22.80 63.79 -102.89
N TYR A 238 -22.49 64.97 -102.33
CA TYR A 238 -23.46 66.01 -101.94
C TYR A 238 -23.37 67.27 -102.85
N ARG A 239 -24.50 67.79 -103.40
CA ARG A 239 -24.58 69.08 -104.15
C ARG A 239 -25.96 69.78 -103.97
N PRO A 240 -26.05 71.14 -103.88
CA PRO A 240 -27.12 71.87 -103.18
C PRO A 240 -28.13 72.64 -104.08
N PRO A 241 -29.25 73.18 -103.54
CA PRO A 241 -30.13 74.11 -104.25
C PRO A 241 -29.99 75.59 -103.82
N THR A 242 -30.21 76.50 -104.78
CA THR A 242 -30.16 77.97 -104.72
C THR A 242 -31.46 78.60 -104.18
N PHE A 243 -31.38 79.65 -103.35
CA PHE A 243 -32.52 80.55 -103.12
C PHE A 243 -32.13 81.96 -102.64
N ASN A 244 -32.92 82.94 -103.06
CA ASN A 244 -32.66 84.39 -103.09
C ASN A 244 -32.72 85.13 -101.74
N SER A 245 -32.11 86.32 -101.78
CA SER A 245 -31.76 87.27 -100.71
C SER A 245 -32.91 87.98 -99.99
N TYR A 246 -32.73 88.21 -98.67
CA TYR A 246 -33.16 89.44 -97.98
C TYR A 246 -32.09 89.92 -96.99
N LYS A 247 -31.76 91.20 -97.05
CA LYS A 247 -30.80 91.94 -96.20
C LYS A 247 -31.62 92.80 -95.23
N ILE A 248 -31.27 92.79 -93.93
CA ILE A 248 -31.85 93.69 -92.91
C ILE A 248 -30.68 94.41 -92.18
N PRO A 249 -30.79 95.72 -91.86
CA PRO A 249 -29.64 96.63 -91.72
C PRO A 249 -29.07 96.77 -90.29
N ARG A 250 -27.85 97.34 -90.22
CA ARG A 250 -27.04 97.67 -89.03
C ARG A 250 -27.47 98.98 -88.33
N PRO A 251 -27.06 99.17 -87.07
CA PRO A 251 -26.42 100.38 -86.53
C PRO A 251 -24.94 100.07 -86.15
N SER A 252 -23.85 100.73 -86.60
CA SER A 252 -23.37 102.14 -86.48
C SER A 252 -23.31 102.60 -85.02
N THR A 253 -22.21 103.03 -84.39
CA THR A 253 -20.99 103.76 -84.82
C THR A 253 -20.04 103.79 -83.60
N ARG A 254 -18.73 103.55 -83.72
CA ARG A 254 -17.62 104.52 -83.97
C ARG A 254 -17.18 105.32 -82.72
N HIS A 255 -15.96 105.06 -82.24
CA HIS A 255 -14.83 105.98 -82.37
C HIS A 255 -13.56 105.16 -82.67
#